data_AF-A0AAU7WCB7-F1
#
_entry.id   AF-A0AAU7WCB7-F1
#
_cell.length_a   1.000
_cell.length_b   1.000
_cell.length_c   1.000
_cell.angle_alpha   90.00
_cell.angle_beta   90.00
_cell.angle_gamma   90.00
#
_symmetry.space_group_name_H-M   'P 1'
#
loop_
_entity.id
_entity.type
_entity.pdbx_description
1 polymer ?
#
loop_
_entity_poly.entity_id
_entity_poly.type
_entity_poly.pdbx_seq_one_letter_code
_entity_poly.pdbx_strand_id
1 'polypeptide(L)'
;MISDAARPEPSDPVFISYRQKDGTDIAAELAWLLRTAGVPVWRDRDDLPPGDTEARLKQAIAAGISGGVLVITPDVANSRVVKTLEAPHLLALHDNHEVFALGIANSVKTEDGTTDYDAPDGLLDRRPGTLSGVDQHPADRDGLLVLIRGLVWHRIASLREQIQTTDQTFHLSLQTRNTPQVYDRTGDELDIRLRPSSHERLPSAEGLRDLKDTIGFLPDAVTRSSAHRIRVQGGAHLSVAFAVGAALPSSRIGHMDVIDQQGVSWASDGESRFTAQPQVRITAEGSNPSAITSGRAAVAVYVDLLPQRSDAAFARYLEDRAPFLAAWRHLTSANDTLIEPSEAGLIAADVAAHIRGLSNDNSNAEIHLLLRCPFSLALLIGRLTNTLRFVVYEWDDSEPTEGDDYRARYVPTLRVRTSASAGVIEEVLI
;
A
#
# COMPACT_ATOMS: atom_id res chain seq x y z
N MET A 1 -15.85 -17.52 35.59
CA MET A 1 -14.45 -17.75 35.21
C MET A 1 -14.30 -17.22 33.80
N ILE A 2 -13.81 -15.99 33.67
CA ILE A 2 -13.47 -15.41 32.37
C ILE A 2 -12.23 -16.21 31.93
N SER A 3 -12.33 -16.89 30.79
CA SER A 3 -11.18 -17.49 30.10
C SER A 3 -10.05 -16.47 30.09
N ASP A 4 -8.82 -16.85 30.46
CA ASP A 4 -7.64 -16.02 30.23
C ASP A 4 -7.65 -15.62 28.76
N ALA A 5 -8.07 -14.39 28.47
CA ALA A 5 -7.99 -13.85 27.14
C ALA A 5 -6.48 -13.74 26.85
N ALA A 6 -6.04 -14.29 25.72
CA ALA A 6 -4.66 -14.14 25.30
C ALA A 6 -4.34 -12.63 25.29
N ARG A 7 -3.19 -12.26 25.86
CA ARG A 7 -2.70 -10.89 25.82
C ARG A 7 -2.68 -10.43 24.35
N PRO A 8 -3.26 -9.26 24.01
CA PRO A 8 -3.22 -8.75 22.64
C PRO A 8 -1.79 -8.64 22.13
N GLU A 9 -1.50 -9.24 20.98
CA GLU A 9 -0.22 -9.04 20.29
C GLU A 9 -0.35 -7.88 19.31
N PRO A 10 0.59 -6.92 19.28
CA PRO A 10 0.46 -5.75 18.41
C PRO A 10 0.37 -6.09 16.91
N SER A 11 0.91 -7.24 16.50
CA SER A 11 0.85 -7.72 15.11
C SER A 11 -0.48 -8.37 14.71
N ASP A 12 -1.39 -8.60 15.67
CA ASP A 12 -2.70 -9.19 15.39
C ASP A 12 -3.64 -8.25 14.61
N PRO A 13 -4.78 -8.76 14.08
CA PRO A 13 -5.77 -7.95 13.39
C PRO A 13 -6.52 -6.97 14.29
N VAL A 14 -7.07 -5.94 13.65
CA VAL A 14 -8.08 -5.05 14.23
C VAL A 14 -9.48 -5.61 13.95
N PHE A 15 -10.31 -5.67 15.00
CA PHE A 15 -11.72 -6.05 14.91
C PHE A 15 -12.61 -4.85 14.57
N ILE A 16 -13.50 -4.96 13.59
CA ILE A 16 -14.48 -3.91 13.28
C ILE A 16 -15.87 -4.31 13.82
N SER A 17 -16.34 -3.59 14.84
CA SER A 17 -17.68 -3.74 15.43
C SER A 17 -18.66 -2.80 14.75
N TYR A 18 -19.75 -3.33 14.21
CA TYR A 18 -20.76 -2.54 13.51
C TYR A 18 -22.12 -3.23 13.48
N ARG A 19 -23.19 -2.45 13.30
CA ARG A 19 -24.51 -3.01 12.99
C ARG A 19 -24.61 -3.30 11.49
N GLN A 20 -24.88 -4.53 11.12
CA GLN A 20 -24.90 -4.96 9.71
C GLN A 20 -25.92 -4.21 8.82
N LYS A 21 -27.03 -3.71 9.39
CA LYS A 21 -28.09 -3.07 8.59
C LYS A 21 -27.72 -1.69 8.04
N ASP A 22 -26.79 -1.00 8.67
CA ASP A 22 -26.53 0.43 8.42
C ASP A 22 -25.05 0.82 8.57
N GLY A 23 -24.24 0.02 9.27
CA GLY A 23 -22.79 0.22 9.36
C GLY A 23 -21.97 -0.52 8.29
N THR A 24 -22.60 -1.31 7.41
CA THR A 24 -21.89 -2.22 6.49
C THR A 24 -20.97 -1.50 5.52
N ASP A 25 -21.38 -0.36 4.97
CA ASP A 25 -20.61 0.37 3.97
C ASP A 25 -19.42 1.09 4.60
N ILE A 26 -19.63 1.75 5.75
CA ILE A 26 -18.55 2.36 6.55
C ILE A 26 -17.53 1.29 6.98
N ALA A 27 -18.01 0.15 7.48
CA ALA A 27 -17.15 -0.95 7.89
C ALA A 27 -16.37 -1.55 6.71
N ALA A 28 -16.98 -1.62 5.51
CA ALA A 28 -16.31 -2.09 4.31
C ALA A 28 -15.22 -1.12 3.84
N GLU A 29 -15.49 0.19 3.84
CA GLU A 29 -14.50 1.21 3.50
C GLU A 29 -13.35 1.22 4.50
N LEU A 30 -13.65 1.26 5.80
CA LEU A 30 -12.66 1.17 6.88
C LEU A 30 -11.79 -0.08 6.75
N ALA A 31 -12.38 -1.25 6.47
CA ALA A 31 -11.63 -2.49 6.31
C ALA A 31 -10.61 -2.40 5.16
N TRP A 32 -11.00 -1.83 4.02
CA TRP A 32 -10.10 -1.70 2.88
C TRP A 32 -9.00 -0.66 3.10
N LEU A 33 -9.32 0.46 3.75
CA LEU A 33 -8.31 1.46 4.10
C LEU A 33 -7.31 0.91 5.14
N LEU A 34 -7.76 0.17 6.16
CA LEU A 34 -6.87 -0.50 7.13
C LEU A 34 -5.95 -1.51 6.45
N ARG A 35 -6.50 -2.40 5.61
CA ARG A 35 -5.74 -3.39 4.83
C ARG A 35 -4.71 -2.72 3.91
N THR A 36 -5.09 -1.63 3.26
CA THR A 36 -4.18 -0.90 2.37
C THR A 36 -3.12 -0.10 3.14
N ALA A 37 -3.42 0.32 4.38
CA ALA A 37 -2.46 0.93 5.29
C ALA A 37 -1.51 -0.09 5.96
N GLY A 38 -1.74 -1.40 5.75
CA GLY A 38 -0.91 -2.46 6.28
C GLY A 38 -1.42 -3.10 7.57
N VAL A 39 -2.64 -2.79 8.01
CA VAL A 39 -3.23 -3.36 9.23
C VAL A 39 -4.16 -4.52 8.85
N PRO A 40 -3.88 -5.75 9.30
CA PRO A 40 -4.81 -6.87 9.12
C PRO A 40 -6.15 -6.57 9.78
N VAL A 41 -7.24 -6.97 9.14
CA VAL A 41 -8.61 -6.69 9.61
C VAL A 41 -9.36 -8.00 9.77
N TRP A 42 -9.97 -8.17 10.92
CA TRP A 42 -10.94 -9.22 11.17
C TRP A 42 -12.36 -8.70 10.93
N ARG A 43 -13.11 -9.34 10.02
CA ARG A 43 -14.50 -9.00 9.71
C ARG A 43 -15.38 -10.24 9.61
N ASP A 44 -16.42 -10.24 10.45
CA ASP A 44 -17.51 -11.22 10.49
C ASP A 44 -17.99 -11.76 9.13
N ARG A 45 -18.28 -10.87 8.16
CA ARG A 45 -18.88 -11.27 6.87
C ARG A 45 -17.95 -12.10 5.99
N ASP A 46 -16.66 -11.82 6.04
CA ASP A 46 -15.70 -12.35 5.07
C ASP A 46 -14.84 -13.48 5.71
N ASP A 47 -14.75 -13.52 7.05
CA ASP A 47 -13.81 -14.39 7.79
C ASP A 47 -14.47 -15.52 8.60
N LEU A 48 -15.80 -15.68 8.53
CA LEU A 48 -16.52 -16.73 9.25
C LEU A 48 -17.43 -17.61 8.37
N PRO A 49 -17.49 -18.93 8.61
CA PRO A 49 -18.58 -19.77 8.14
C PRO A 49 -19.92 -19.31 8.74
N PRO A 50 -21.06 -19.55 8.09
CA PRO A 50 -22.37 -19.16 8.62
C PRO A 50 -22.60 -19.74 10.03
N GLY A 51 -22.87 -18.88 11.02
CA GLY A 51 -23.03 -19.25 12.44
C GLY A 51 -23.46 -18.09 13.36
N ASP A 52 -23.67 -18.38 14.65
CA ASP A 52 -24.20 -17.46 15.69
C ASP A 52 -23.20 -16.34 16.10
N THR A 53 -23.71 -15.12 16.33
CA THR A 53 -22.95 -13.88 16.52
C THR A 53 -22.07 -13.88 17.79
N GLU A 54 -22.47 -14.58 18.85
CA GLU A 54 -21.65 -14.67 20.08
C GLU A 54 -20.41 -15.56 19.91
N ALA A 55 -20.49 -16.58 19.05
CA ALA A 55 -19.34 -17.40 18.69
C ALA A 55 -18.27 -16.57 17.96
N ARG A 56 -18.69 -15.53 17.23
CA ARG A 56 -17.84 -14.71 16.37
C ARG A 56 -16.82 -13.89 17.15
N LEU A 57 -17.28 -13.13 18.16
CA LEU A 57 -16.37 -12.35 19.02
C LEU A 57 -15.46 -13.25 19.84
N LYS A 58 -15.99 -14.37 20.36
CA LYS A 58 -15.18 -15.36 21.09
C LYS A 58 -14.10 -15.96 20.20
N GLN A 59 -14.41 -16.24 18.93
CA GLN A 59 -13.45 -16.74 17.95
C GLN A 59 -12.42 -15.68 17.58
N ALA A 60 -12.82 -14.42 17.36
CA ALA A 60 -11.89 -13.33 17.10
C ALA A 60 -10.89 -13.16 18.25
N ILE A 61 -11.39 -13.09 19.49
CA ILE A 61 -10.54 -12.99 20.68
C ILE A 61 -9.65 -14.24 20.84
N ALA A 62 -10.20 -15.44 20.63
CA ALA A 62 -9.42 -16.68 20.67
C ALA A 62 -8.34 -16.75 19.57
N ALA A 63 -8.57 -16.08 18.43
CA ALA A 63 -7.62 -15.99 17.32
C ALA A 63 -6.58 -14.85 17.48
N GLY A 64 -6.73 -14.01 18.51
CA GLY A 64 -5.90 -12.83 18.78
C GLY A 64 -6.36 -11.60 18.00
N ILE A 65 -6.60 -10.49 18.71
CA ILE A 65 -6.88 -9.16 18.15
C ILE A 65 -5.98 -8.12 18.82
N SER A 66 -5.42 -7.20 18.04
CA SER A 66 -4.53 -6.13 18.53
C SER A 66 -5.30 -4.85 18.87
N GLY A 67 -6.55 -4.75 18.43
CA GLY A 67 -7.35 -3.54 18.58
C GLY A 67 -8.78 -3.71 18.07
N GLY A 68 -9.56 -2.65 18.23
CA GLY A 68 -10.95 -2.60 17.78
C GLY A 68 -11.34 -1.24 17.23
N VAL A 69 -12.27 -1.21 16.29
CA VAL A 69 -12.97 0.00 15.87
C VAL A 69 -14.48 -0.18 16.01
N LEU A 70 -15.11 0.73 16.74
CA LEU A 70 -16.56 0.83 16.85
C LEU A 70 -17.10 1.74 15.75
N VAL A 71 -17.92 1.20 14.85
CA VAL A 71 -18.66 1.99 13.86
C VAL A 71 -20.00 2.41 14.47
N ILE A 72 -20.14 3.70 14.73
CA ILE A 72 -21.29 4.28 15.42
C ILE A 72 -22.16 5.02 14.44
N THR A 73 -23.34 4.46 14.21
CA THR A 73 -24.44 5.03 13.45
C THR A 73 -25.61 5.37 14.38
N PRO A 74 -26.55 6.25 13.99
CA PRO A 74 -27.73 6.52 14.82
C PRO A 74 -28.51 5.27 15.23
N ASP A 75 -28.60 4.28 14.33
CA ASP A 75 -29.33 3.04 14.58
C ASP A 75 -28.51 1.96 15.29
N VAL A 76 -27.24 2.21 15.66
CA VAL A 76 -26.44 1.24 16.44
C VAL A 76 -27.09 0.93 17.79
N ALA A 77 -27.91 1.86 18.31
CA ALA A 77 -28.75 1.66 19.49
C ALA A 77 -29.67 0.44 19.39
N ASN A 78 -30.02 0.02 18.17
CA ASN A 78 -30.86 -1.15 17.88
C ASN A 78 -30.05 -2.46 17.77
N SER A 79 -28.72 -2.42 17.94
CA SER A 79 -27.85 -3.59 17.88
C SER A 79 -27.56 -4.14 19.28
N ARG A 80 -28.37 -5.10 19.75
CA ARG A 80 -28.13 -5.75 21.04
C ARG A 80 -26.72 -6.34 21.14
N VAL A 81 -26.22 -6.96 20.07
CA VAL A 81 -24.88 -7.58 20.03
C VAL A 81 -23.80 -6.54 20.31
N VAL A 82 -23.79 -5.43 19.56
CA VAL A 82 -22.76 -4.39 19.72
C VAL A 82 -22.79 -3.82 21.15
N LYS A 83 -23.99 -3.51 21.67
CA LYS A 83 -24.15 -2.89 23.00
C LYS A 83 -23.82 -3.80 24.17
N THR A 84 -24.21 -5.06 24.10
CA THR A 84 -24.16 -5.98 25.24
C THR A 84 -22.98 -6.93 25.21
N LEU A 85 -22.38 -7.14 24.04
CA LEU A 85 -21.28 -8.06 23.84
C LEU A 85 -20.04 -7.33 23.33
N GLU A 86 -20.04 -6.81 22.09
CA GLU A 86 -18.80 -6.35 21.44
C GLU A 86 -18.20 -5.11 22.13
N ALA A 87 -18.93 -4.01 22.26
CA ALA A 87 -18.40 -2.77 22.83
C ALA A 87 -17.89 -2.95 24.28
N PRO A 88 -18.63 -3.60 25.20
CA PRO A 88 -18.11 -3.86 26.54
C PRO A 88 -16.82 -4.68 26.57
N HIS A 89 -16.66 -5.66 25.67
CA HIS A 89 -15.45 -6.48 25.62
C HIS A 89 -14.26 -5.70 25.05
N LEU A 90 -14.47 -4.91 23.98
CA LEU A 90 -13.41 -4.08 23.40
C LEU A 90 -12.94 -3.00 24.39
N LEU A 91 -13.87 -2.42 25.16
CA LEU A 91 -13.53 -1.51 26.24
C LEU A 91 -12.72 -2.19 27.34
N ALA A 92 -13.13 -3.38 27.76
CA ALA A 92 -12.35 -4.15 28.74
C ALA A 92 -10.93 -4.46 28.24
N LEU A 93 -10.74 -4.77 26.95
CA LEU A 93 -9.41 -4.99 26.39
C LEU A 93 -8.58 -3.70 26.38
N HIS A 94 -9.18 -2.58 25.99
CA HIS A 94 -8.54 -1.27 25.98
C HIS A 94 -8.11 -0.82 27.39
N ASP A 95 -8.98 -0.99 28.39
CA ASP A 95 -8.70 -0.58 29.77
C ASP A 95 -7.62 -1.45 30.44
N ASN A 96 -7.55 -2.74 30.06
CA ASN A 96 -6.65 -3.70 30.71
C ASN A 96 -5.30 -3.89 29.98
N HIS A 97 -5.16 -3.43 28.74
CA HIS A 97 -3.97 -3.64 27.92
C HIS A 97 -3.56 -2.38 27.16
N GLU A 98 -2.43 -1.76 27.55
CA GLU A 98 -1.88 -0.57 26.87
C GLU A 98 -1.57 -0.79 25.37
N VAL A 99 -1.28 -2.04 24.99
CA VAL A 99 -1.02 -2.45 23.60
C VAL A 99 -2.30 -2.58 22.76
N PHE A 100 -3.49 -2.53 23.38
CA PHE A 100 -4.76 -2.64 22.67
C PHE A 100 -5.26 -1.27 22.22
N ALA A 101 -5.31 -1.05 20.90
CA ALA A 101 -5.82 0.18 20.33
C ALA A 101 -7.35 0.13 20.17
N LEU A 102 -8.07 1.15 20.65
CA LEU A 102 -9.51 1.29 20.43
C LEU A 102 -9.80 2.61 19.72
N GLY A 103 -10.61 2.54 18.67
CA GLY A 103 -11.04 3.68 17.88
C GLY A 103 -12.55 3.72 17.66
N ILE A 104 -13.08 4.89 17.31
CA ILE A 104 -14.50 5.11 16.99
C ILE A 104 -14.64 5.84 15.65
N ALA A 105 -15.33 5.21 14.70
CA ALA A 105 -15.79 5.84 13.47
C ALA A 105 -17.25 6.29 13.66
N ASN A 106 -17.48 7.59 13.83
CA ASN A 106 -18.76 8.16 14.23
C ASN A 106 -19.48 8.85 13.08
N SER A 107 -20.65 8.35 12.71
CA SER A 107 -21.52 8.94 11.70
C SER A 107 -22.65 9.80 12.27
N VAL A 108 -22.76 9.91 13.60
CA VAL A 108 -23.81 10.71 14.26
C VAL A 108 -23.48 12.18 14.17
N LYS A 109 -24.48 12.99 13.82
CA LYS A 109 -24.36 14.43 13.64
C LYS A 109 -25.21 15.18 14.65
N THR A 110 -24.70 16.32 15.12
CA THR A 110 -25.44 17.31 15.90
C THR A 110 -26.45 18.04 15.02
N GLU A 111 -27.32 18.86 15.62
CA GLU A 111 -28.26 19.71 14.87
C GLU A 111 -27.54 20.68 13.91
N ASP A 112 -26.32 21.10 14.26
CA ASP A 112 -25.47 21.97 13.43
C ASP A 112 -24.73 21.23 12.31
N GLY A 113 -24.92 19.91 12.20
CA GLY A 113 -24.30 19.06 11.16
C GLY A 113 -22.86 18.64 11.45
N THR A 114 -22.30 18.99 12.60
CA THR A 114 -20.98 18.53 13.06
C THR A 114 -21.06 17.12 13.66
N THR A 115 -19.95 16.40 13.76
CA THR A 115 -19.95 15.07 14.41
C THR A 115 -20.26 15.20 15.90
N ASP A 116 -21.23 14.41 16.38
CA ASP A 116 -21.66 14.39 17.78
C ASP A 116 -20.80 13.40 18.59
N TYR A 117 -19.78 13.91 19.27
CA TYR A 117 -18.83 13.10 20.02
C TYR A 117 -19.39 12.48 21.30
N ASP A 118 -20.52 12.99 21.82
CA ASP A 118 -21.14 12.49 23.05
C ASP A 118 -22.17 11.38 22.79
N ALA A 119 -22.71 11.31 21.56
CA ALA A 119 -23.71 10.32 21.16
C ALA A 119 -23.32 8.84 21.41
N PRO A 120 -22.07 8.37 21.15
CA PRO A 120 -21.74 6.95 21.28
C PRO A 120 -22.05 6.35 22.65
N ASP A 121 -21.80 7.08 23.75
CA ASP A 121 -22.06 6.59 25.10
C ASP A 121 -23.54 6.22 25.27
N GLY A 122 -24.44 7.14 24.88
CA GLY A 122 -25.87 6.93 24.97
C GLY A 122 -26.37 5.82 24.04
N LEU A 123 -25.88 5.79 22.80
CA LEU A 123 -26.26 4.78 21.82
C LEU A 123 -25.80 3.36 22.21
N LEU A 124 -24.71 3.25 22.97
CA LEU A 124 -24.16 1.98 23.43
C LEU A 124 -24.61 1.57 24.84
N ASP A 125 -25.59 2.28 25.43
CA ASP A 125 -26.03 2.10 26.82
C ASP A 125 -24.84 2.16 27.83
N ARG A 126 -23.85 3.02 27.56
CA ARG A 126 -22.72 3.29 28.46
C ARG A 126 -23.01 4.48 29.36
N ARG A 127 -22.25 4.60 30.44
CA ARG A 127 -22.32 5.80 31.29
C ARG A 127 -21.72 6.99 30.52
N PRO A 128 -22.29 8.19 30.60
CA PRO A 128 -21.68 9.36 29.98
C PRO A 128 -20.22 9.54 30.42
N GLY A 129 -19.34 9.82 29.46
CA GLY A 129 -17.90 9.96 29.64
C GLY A 129 -17.10 8.66 29.53
N THR A 130 -17.74 7.49 29.35
CA THR A 130 -17.03 6.19 29.24
C THR A 130 -16.10 6.18 28.02
N LEU A 131 -16.54 6.75 26.90
CA LEU A 131 -15.78 6.76 25.65
C LEU A 131 -14.97 8.03 25.43
N SER A 132 -14.95 8.97 26.39
CA SER A 132 -14.28 10.28 26.23
C SER A 132 -12.77 10.22 26.01
N GLY A 133 -12.12 9.12 26.41
CA GLY A 133 -10.68 8.87 26.20
C GLY A 133 -10.35 8.06 24.95
N VAL A 134 -11.36 7.61 24.20
CA VAL A 134 -11.18 6.79 22.99
C VAL A 134 -11.02 7.69 21.78
N ASP A 135 -10.07 7.37 20.90
CA ASP A 135 -9.84 8.15 19.69
C ASP A 135 -11.04 8.06 18.75
N GLN A 136 -11.67 9.20 18.45
CA GLN A 136 -12.95 9.26 17.77
C GLN A 136 -12.90 10.27 16.62
N HIS A 137 -13.35 9.83 15.44
CA HIS A 137 -13.37 10.63 14.24
C HIS A 137 -14.66 10.47 13.44
N PRO A 138 -15.02 11.43 12.57
CA PRO A 138 -16.12 11.28 11.63
C PRO A 138 -15.98 9.99 10.79
N ALA A 139 -17.10 9.36 10.47
CA ALA A 139 -17.13 8.17 9.61
C ALA A 139 -17.09 8.49 8.10
N ASP A 140 -16.69 9.70 7.72
CA ASP A 140 -16.35 10.04 6.34
C ASP A 140 -14.88 9.68 6.04
N ARG A 141 -14.52 9.62 4.75
CA ARG A 141 -13.21 9.14 4.32
C ARG A 141 -12.04 9.87 4.99
N ASP A 142 -12.12 11.19 5.13
CA ASP A 142 -11.07 11.98 5.79
C ASP A 142 -10.94 11.62 7.28
N GLY A 143 -12.06 11.51 7.99
CA GLY A 143 -12.07 11.07 9.39
C GLY A 143 -11.55 9.64 9.57
N LEU A 144 -11.91 8.72 8.67
CA LEU A 144 -11.39 7.35 8.66
C LEU A 144 -9.87 7.32 8.46
N LEU A 145 -9.33 8.14 7.55
CA LEU A 145 -7.87 8.21 7.33
C LEU A 145 -7.12 8.73 8.55
N VAL A 146 -7.68 9.69 9.29
CA VAL A 146 -7.09 10.18 10.55
C VAL A 146 -7.08 9.06 11.60
N LEU A 147 -8.20 8.35 11.75
CA LEU A 147 -8.33 7.23 12.69
C LEU A 147 -7.32 6.11 12.39
N ILE A 148 -7.25 5.68 11.13
CA ILE A 148 -6.35 4.62 10.67
C ILE A 148 -4.89 4.98 10.92
N ARG A 149 -4.52 6.23 10.66
CA ARG A 149 -3.17 6.72 10.95
C ARG A 149 -2.83 6.61 12.44
N GLY A 150 -3.79 6.94 13.33
CA GLY A 150 -3.65 6.73 14.77
C GLY A 150 -3.39 5.27 15.13
N LEU A 151 -4.18 4.35 14.57
CA LEU A 151 -4.03 2.90 14.78
C LEU A 151 -2.68 2.37 14.26
N VAL A 152 -2.24 2.79 13.08
CA VAL A 152 -0.92 2.42 12.53
C VAL A 152 0.19 2.91 13.45
N TRP A 153 0.14 4.17 13.89
CA TRP A 153 1.18 4.71 14.76
C TRP A 153 1.24 4.02 16.12
N HIS A 154 0.09 3.74 16.73
CA HIS A 154 0.01 2.99 17.97
C HIS A 154 0.62 1.59 17.81
N ARG A 155 0.20 0.86 16.76
CA ARG A 155 0.76 -0.46 16.40
C ARG A 155 2.28 -0.43 16.29
N ILE A 156 2.82 0.50 15.50
CA ILE A 156 4.27 0.61 15.30
C ILE A 156 5.00 0.97 16.61
N ALA A 157 4.42 1.84 17.43
CA ALA A 157 5.02 2.18 18.73
C ALA A 157 5.09 0.94 19.63
N SER A 158 4.06 0.09 19.64
CA SER A 158 4.03 -1.16 20.40
C SER A 158 4.97 -2.24 19.86
N LEU A 159 5.33 -2.20 18.56
CA LEU A 159 6.26 -3.15 17.93
C LEU A 159 7.74 -2.75 18.09
N ARG A 160 8.04 -1.55 18.59
CA ARG A 160 9.42 -1.01 18.63
C ARG A 160 10.41 -1.91 19.37
N GLU A 161 10.02 -2.48 20.50
CA GLU A 161 10.90 -3.39 21.26
C GLU A 161 11.17 -4.68 20.49
N GLN A 162 10.17 -5.24 19.81
CA GLN A 162 10.32 -6.44 18.99
C GLN A 162 11.27 -6.17 17.81
N ILE A 163 11.11 -5.04 17.12
CA ILE A 163 11.97 -4.63 16.00
C ILE A 163 13.43 -4.45 16.45
N GLN A 164 13.69 -3.97 17.67
CA GLN A 164 15.06 -3.88 18.19
C GLN A 164 15.73 -5.25 18.34
N THR A 165 14.94 -6.32 18.56
CA THR A 165 15.47 -7.68 18.65
C THR A 165 15.69 -8.36 17.29
N THR A 166 15.12 -7.83 16.21
CA THR A 166 15.22 -8.36 14.84
C THR A 166 16.23 -7.59 13.98
N ASP A 167 17.40 -7.26 14.56
CA ASP A 167 18.44 -6.46 13.89
C ASP A 167 17.91 -5.10 13.37
N GLN A 168 16.92 -4.54 14.07
CA GLN A 168 16.27 -3.28 13.67
C GLN A 168 15.69 -3.33 12.25
N THR A 169 15.13 -4.48 11.88
CA THR A 169 14.49 -4.72 10.59
C THR A 169 12.98 -4.53 10.69
N PHE A 170 12.45 -3.64 9.87
CA PHE A 170 11.02 -3.50 9.65
C PHE A 170 10.57 -4.45 8.55
N HIS A 171 9.64 -5.35 8.84
CA HIS A 171 9.07 -6.28 7.88
C HIS A 171 7.77 -5.72 7.28
N LEU A 172 7.66 -5.84 5.96
CA LEU A 172 6.52 -5.38 5.18
C LEU A 172 6.13 -6.48 4.18
N SER A 173 4.87 -6.89 4.20
CA SER A 173 4.30 -7.75 3.17
C SER A 173 3.38 -6.95 2.25
N LEU A 174 3.49 -7.17 0.95
CA LEU A 174 2.73 -6.47 -0.09
C LEU A 174 2.06 -7.46 -1.03
N GLN A 175 0.72 -7.37 -1.17
CA GLN A 175 -0.04 -8.16 -2.14
C GLN A 175 -1.12 -7.32 -2.84
N THR A 176 -1.23 -7.48 -4.15
CA THR A 176 -2.21 -6.72 -4.96
C THR A 176 -3.13 -7.58 -5.82
N ARG A 177 -2.98 -8.90 -5.80
CA ARG A 177 -3.72 -9.83 -6.67
C ARG A 177 -4.65 -10.77 -5.91
N ASN A 178 -4.27 -11.17 -4.71
CA ASN A 178 -5.05 -12.12 -3.92
C ASN A 178 -6.22 -11.40 -3.22
N THR A 179 -7.35 -12.09 -3.10
CA THR A 179 -8.41 -11.67 -2.19
C THR A 179 -7.90 -11.85 -0.76
N PRO A 180 -7.76 -10.76 0.04
CA PRO A 180 -7.19 -10.87 1.37
C PRO A 180 -8.14 -11.60 2.31
N GLN A 181 -7.60 -12.58 3.02
CA GLN A 181 -8.24 -13.26 4.14
C GLN A 181 -7.52 -12.91 5.44
N VAL A 182 -8.19 -12.97 6.60
CA VAL A 182 -7.52 -12.79 7.91
C VAL A 182 -6.32 -13.72 8.09
N TYR A 183 -6.38 -14.92 7.53
CA TYR A 183 -5.32 -15.92 7.62
C TYR A 183 -4.12 -15.64 6.71
N ASP A 184 -4.19 -14.64 5.82
CA ASP A 184 -3.07 -14.18 4.99
C ASP A 184 -2.13 -13.21 5.73
N ARG A 185 -2.34 -13.00 7.04
CA ARG A 185 -1.42 -12.24 7.91
C ARG A 185 -0.08 -12.96 8.00
N THR A 186 1.01 -12.24 7.77
CA THR A 186 2.36 -12.83 7.83
C THR A 186 2.97 -12.75 9.22
N GLY A 187 2.40 -11.90 10.09
CA GLY A 187 3.00 -11.51 11.36
C GLY A 187 4.02 -10.38 11.21
N ASP A 188 4.19 -9.82 10.00
CA ASP A 188 5.01 -8.64 9.76
C ASP A 188 4.41 -7.40 10.44
N GLU A 189 5.24 -6.35 10.61
CA GLU A 189 4.78 -5.08 11.18
C GLU A 189 3.61 -4.49 10.38
N LEU A 190 3.68 -4.57 9.04
CA LEU A 190 2.62 -4.15 8.12
C LEU A 190 2.38 -5.17 6.98
N ASP A 191 1.11 -5.43 6.72
CA ASP A 191 0.57 -6.31 5.68
C ASP A 191 -0.28 -5.49 4.68
N ILE A 192 0.35 -4.84 3.70
CA ILE A 192 -0.37 -4.05 2.68
C ILE A 192 -1.11 -4.99 1.74
N ARG A 193 -2.44 -4.85 1.70
CA ARG A 193 -3.34 -5.59 0.81
C ARG A 193 -4.23 -4.62 0.05
N LEU A 194 -4.16 -4.63 -1.28
CA LEU A 194 -5.05 -3.84 -2.12
C LEU A 194 -6.33 -4.62 -2.44
N ARG A 195 -7.39 -3.90 -2.82
CA ARG A 195 -8.60 -4.49 -3.39
C ARG A 195 -8.25 -5.37 -4.59
N PRO A 196 -8.81 -6.59 -4.69
CA PRO A 196 -8.64 -7.40 -5.88
C PRO A 196 -9.24 -6.68 -7.08
N SER A 197 -8.58 -6.82 -8.23
CA SER A 197 -9.10 -6.30 -9.49
C SER A 197 -10.13 -7.24 -10.08
N SER A 198 -11.15 -6.68 -10.73
CA SER A 198 -12.00 -7.46 -11.66
C SER A 198 -11.35 -7.62 -13.04
N HIS A 199 -10.26 -6.91 -13.30
CA HIS A 199 -9.50 -6.97 -14.53
C HIS A 199 -8.38 -8.02 -14.42
N GLU A 200 -8.11 -8.76 -15.51
CA GLU A 200 -7.18 -9.89 -15.52
C GLU A 200 -5.71 -9.49 -15.29
N ARG A 201 -5.29 -8.34 -15.86
CA ARG A 201 -3.92 -7.82 -15.75
C ARG A 201 -3.74 -6.59 -14.85
N LEU A 202 -4.70 -5.67 -14.85
CA LEU A 202 -4.55 -4.36 -14.23
C LEU A 202 -4.94 -4.38 -12.74
N PRO A 203 -4.30 -3.55 -11.89
CA PRO A 203 -4.72 -3.36 -10.51
C PRO A 203 -6.13 -2.77 -10.40
N SER A 204 -6.77 -2.93 -9.24
CA SER A 204 -8.06 -2.29 -8.95
C SER A 204 -7.91 -0.77 -8.86
N ALA A 205 -8.70 -0.01 -9.63
CA ALA A 205 -8.72 1.46 -9.54
C ALA A 205 -9.09 1.96 -8.14
N GLU A 206 -10.08 1.33 -7.48
CA GLU A 206 -10.41 1.64 -6.09
C GLU A 206 -9.27 1.28 -5.14
N GLY A 207 -8.62 0.13 -5.34
CA GLY A 207 -7.45 -0.27 -4.53
C GLY A 207 -6.28 0.70 -4.67
N LEU A 208 -6.07 1.26 -5.87
CA LEU A 208 -5.07 2.31 -6.09
C LEU A 208 -5.44 3.64 -5.42
N ARG A 209 -6.74 3.99 -5.35
CA ARG A 209 -7.20 5.18 -4.62
C ARG A 209 -7.01 5.01 -3.12
N ASP A 210 -7.34 3.85 -2.57
CA ASP A 210 -7.04 3.52 -1.18
C ASP A 210 -5.54 3.59 -0.90
N LEU A 211 -4.69 3.08 -1.81
CA LEU A 211 -3.24 3.15 -1.67
C LEU A 211 -2.73 4.59 -1.73
N LYS A 212 -3.26 5.41 -2.65
CA LYS A 212 -2.91 6.83 -2.73
C LYS A 212 -3.12 7.52 -1.37
N ASP A 213 -4.23 7.22 -0.69
CA ASP A 213 -4.60 7.88 0.55
C ASP A 213 -3.79 7.39 1.75
N THR A 214 -3.25 6.17 1.73
CA THR A 214 -2.54 5.56 2.88
C THR A 214 -1.02 5.44 2.70
N ILE A 215 -0.49 5.46 1.47
CA ILE A 215 0.94 5.24 1.19
C ILE A 215 1.85 6.27 1.89
N GLY A 216 1.32 7.45 2.18
CA GLY A 216 2.02 8.49 2.95
C GLY A 216 2.35 8.09 4.39
N PHE A 217 1.68 7.08 4.97
CA PHE A 217 1.94 6.62 6.33
C PHE A 217 3.23 5.80 6.44
N LEU A 218 3.60 5.11 5.37
CA LEU A 218 4.67 4.13 5.34
C LEU A 218 6.06 4.70 5.71
N PRO A 219 6.52 5.83 5.14
CA PRO A 219 7.81 6.41 5.53
C PRO A 219 7.90 6.72 7.04
N ASP A 220 6.81 7.25 7.60
CA ASP A 220 6.72 7.64 9.01
C ASP A 220 6.61 6.42 9.92
N ALA A 221 5.87 5.38 9.50
CA ALA A 221 5.82 4.10 10.20
C ALA A 221 7.23 3.51 10.36
N VAL A 222 8.01 3.41 9.28
CA VAL A 222 9.39 2.89 9.37
C VAL A 222 10.26 3.79 10.25
N THR A 223 10.17 5.11 10.14
CA THR A 223 10.98 6.01 10.97
C THR A 223 10.62 5.93 12.45
N ARG A 224 9.32 5.85 12.77
CA ARG A 224 8.81 5.73 14.16
C ARG A 224 9.20 4.41 14.80
N SER A 225 9.37 3.35 14.01
CA SER A 225 9.83 2.06 14.50
C SER A 225 11.29 2.06 14.96
N SER A 226 12.08 3.08 14.57
CA SER A 226 13.55 3.11 14.73
C SER A 226 14.30 2.00 13.97
N ALA A 227 13.67 1.38 12.97
CA ALA A 227 14.32 0.47 12.06
C ALA A 227 15.32 1.20 11.15
N HIS A 228 16.47 0.56 10.90
CA HIS A 228 17.46 1.03 9.92
C HIS A 228 17.42 0.23 8.61
N ARG A 229 16.74 -0.92 8.67
CA ARG A 229 16.56 -1.87 7.58
C ARG A 229 15.08 -2.08 7.32
N ILE A 230 14.70 -2.24 6.07
CA ILE A 230 13.38 -2.74 5.70
C ILE A 230 13.51 -4.03 4.89
N ARG A 231 12.65 -5.00 5.19
CA ARG A 231 12.48 -6.22 4.41
C ARG A 231 11.08 -6.23 3.82
N VAL A 232 10.99 -6.29 2.51
CA VAL A 232 9.72 -6.37 1.79
C VAL A 232 9.54 -7.77 1.22
N GLN A 233 8.35 -8.35 1.33
CA GLN A 233 8.02 -9.63 0.70
C GLN A 233 6.66 -9.58 0.00
N GLY A 234 6.39 -10.59 -0.82
CA GLY A 234 5.09 -10.79 -1.45
C GLY A 234 5.11 -10.67 -2.97
N GLY A 235 4.14 -9.96 -3.53
CA GLY A 235 3.91 -9.89 -4.97
C GLY A 235 2.89 -8.82 -5.35
N ALA A 236 3.32 -7.88 -6.18
CA ALA A 236 2.51 -6.74 -6.58
C ALA A 236 2.53 -6.52 -8.10
N HIS A 237 1.52 -5.81 -8.59
CA HIS A 237 1.60 -5.07 -9.84
C HIS A 237 2.82 -4.13 -9.80
N LEU A 238 3.54 -3.99 -10.93
CA LEU A 238 4.84 -3.33 -10.97
C LEU A 238 4.75 -1.82 -10.66
N SER A 239 3.65 -1.19 -11.03
CA SER A 239 3.29 0.19 -10.68
C SER A 239 3.18 0.40 -9.18
N VAL A 240 2.52 -0.53 -8.48
CA VAL A 240 2.39 -0.51 -7.01
C VAL A 240 3.74 -0.79 -6.35
N ALA A 241 4.49 -1.79 -6.83
CA ALA A 241 5.84 -2.08 -6.36
C ALA A 241 6.76 -0.85 -6.46
N PHE A 242 6.76 -0.19 -7.63
CA PHE A 242 7.51 1.04 -7.84
C PHE A 242 7.08 2.17 -6.90
N ALA A 243 5.78 2.40 -6.73
CA ALA A 243 5.27 3.45 -5.85
C ALA A 243 5.62 3.21 -4.39
N VAL A 244 5.51 1.97 -3.89
CA VAL A 244 5.94 1.60 -2.53
C VAL A 244 7.45 1.80 -2.35
N GLY A 245 8.25 1.43 -3.36
CA GLY A 245 9.68 1.71 -3.37
C GLY A 245 9.96 3.21 -3.26
N ALA A 246 9.29 4.03 -4.07
CA ALA A 246 9.42 5.48 -4.05
C ALA A 246 8.98 6.13 -2.73
N ALA A 247 8.02 5.54 -2.02
CA ALA A 247 7.63 5.96 -0.66
C ALA A 247 8.69 5.64 0.40
N LEU A 248 9.64 4.76 0.09
CA LEU A 248 10.69 4.30 1.00
C LEU A 248 12.09 4.64 0.44
N PRO A 249 12.41 5.94 0.23
CA PRO A 249 13.62 6.34 -0.47
C PRO A 249 14.89 5.98 0.30
N SER A 250 15.98 5.69 -0.43
CA SER A 250 17.28 5.33 0.16
C SER A 250 17.88 6.44 1.04
N SER A 251 17.50 7.70 0.80
CA SER A 251 17.92 8.85 1.61
C SER A 251 17.28 8.89 3.00
N ARG A 252 16.21 8.11 3.22
CA ARG A 252 15.49 8.03 4.51
C ARG A 252 15.73 6.70 5.22
N ILE A 253 15.88 5.62 4.48
CA ILE A 253 16.13 4.27 5.00
C ILE A 253 17.36 3.72 4.31
N GLY A 254 18.38 3.30 5.07
CA GLY A 254 19.69 2.96 4.49
C GLY A 254 19.68 1.67 3.67
N HIS A 255 18.95 0.65 4.13
CA HIS A 255 18.98 -0.69 3.54
C HIS A 255 17.57 -1.21 3.23
N MET A 256 17.41 -1.89 2.09
CA MET A 256 16.19 -2.63 1.73
C MET A 256 16.55 -4.00 1.15
N ASP A 257 15.96 -5.04 1.73
CA ASP A 257 15.86 -6.37 1.14
C ASP A 257 14.47 -6.55 0.54
N VAL A 258 14.39 -7.14 -0.66
CA VAL A 258 13.13 -7.68 -1.17
C VAL A 258 13.24 -9.19 -1.28
N ILE A 259 12.39 -9.93 -0.59
CA ILE A 259 12.33 -11.39 -0.65
C ILE A 259 11.38 -11.80 -1.75
N ASP A 260 11.87 -12.55 -2.73
CA ASP A 260 11.03 -13.06 -3.81
C ASP A 260 10.20 -14.29 -3.39
N GLN A 261 9.41 -14.82 -4.33
CA GLN A 261 8.54 -15.97 -4.08
C GLN A 261 9.32 -17.28 -3.83
N GLN A 262 10.61 -17.31 -4.16
CA GLN A 262 11.51 -18.43 -3.90
C GLN A 262 12.25 -18.28 -2.55
N GLY A 263 12.01 -17.18 -1.82
CA GLY A 263 12.69 -16.89 -0.55
C GLY A 263 14.09 -16.30 -0.74
N VAL A 264 14.45 -15.88 -1.95
CA VAL A 264 15.77 -15.31 -2.25
C VAL A 264 15.74 -13.80 -2.02
N SER A 265 16.80 -13.27 -1.41
CA SER A 265 16.93 -11.84 -1.10
C SER A 265 17.50 -11.07 -2.28
N TRP A 266 16.81 -9.99 -2.65
CA TRP A 266 17.22 -8.96 -3.60
C TRP A 266 17.56 -7.71 -2.80
N ALA A 267 18.84 -7.50 -2.52
CA ALA A 267 19.29 -6.43 -1.63
C ALA A 267 19.72 -5.18 -2.40
N SER A 268 19.49 -4.01 -1.79
CA SER A 268 20.04 -2.74 -2.22
C SER A 268 20.72 -2.02 -1.06
N ASP A 269 22.04 -1.87 -1.19
CA ASP A 269 22.90 -1.08 -0.31
C ASP A 269 23.15 0.30 -0.92
N GLY A 270 22.58 1.36 -0.33
CA GLY A 270 22.97 2.75 -0.63
C GLY A 270 22.20 3.46 -1.75
N GLU A 271 22.84 4.50 -2.32
CA GLU A 271 22.25 5.47 -3.25
C GLU A 271 22.49 5.13 -4.73
N SER A 272 21.71 5.75 -5.63
CA SER A 272 21.87 5.62 -7.09
C SER A 272 23.24 6.15 -7.55
N ARG A 273 24.02 5.30 -8.21
CA ARG A 273 25.34 5.62 -8.78
C ARG A 273 25.53 4.87 -10.10
N PHE A 274 26.18 5.50 -11.08
CA PHE A 274 26.72 4.76 -12.23
C PHE A 274 27.83 3.85 -11.72
N THR A 275 27.71 2.56 -11.99
CA THR A 275 28.72 1.57 -11.60
C THR A 275 29.89 1.60 -12.57
N ALA A 276 31.08 1.23 -12.10
CA ALA A 276 32.27 1.15 -12.97
C ALA A 276 32.11 0.13 -14.11
N GLN A 277 31.23 -0.86 -13.92
CA GLN A 277 30.79 -1.79 -14.95
C GLN A 277 29.29 -1.62 -15.14
N PRO A 278 28.83 -1.20 -16.34
CA PRO A 278 27.41 -1.01 -16.61
C PRO A 278 26.68 -2.35 -16.45
N GLN A 279 25.59 -2.32 -15.67
CA GLN A 279 24.72 -3.48 -15.43
C GLN A 279 23.57 -3.51 -16.44
N VAL A 280 23.23 -2.35 -16.99
CA VAL A 280 22.26 -2.22 -18.07
C VAL A 280 22.87 -1.55 -19.30
N ARG A 281 22.27 -1.80 -20.46
CA ARG A 281 22.64 -1.16 -21.73
C ARG A 281 21.44 -0.53 -22.41
N ILE A 282 21.69 0.57 -23.11
CA ILE A 282 20.70 1.18 -24.01
C ILE A 282 20.71 0.39 -25.32
N THR A 283 19.63 -0.33 -25.63
CA THR A 283 19.51 -1.11 -26.87
C THR A 283 18.88 -0.31 -28.00
N ALA A 284 18.07 0.68 -27.67
CA ALA A 284 17.50 1.63 -28.60
C ALA A 284 17.16 2.94 -27.86
N GLU A 285 17.25 4.05 -28.58
CA GLU A 285 16.83 5.36 -28.09
C GLU A 285 16.38 6.25 -29.24
N GLY A 286 15.64 7.30 -28.92
CA GLY A 286 15.22 8.31 -29.89
C GLY A 286 14.99 9.66 -29.23
N SER A 287 15.11 10.72 -30.02
CA SER A 287 14.84 12.09 -29.61
C SER A 287 13.92 12.77 -30.62
N ASN A 288 13.07 13.67 -30.11
CA ASN A 288 12.18 14.48 -30.92
C ASN A 288 12.20 15.92 -30.38
N PRO A 289 13.08 16.78 -30.92
CA PRO A 289 13.16 18.18 -30.52
C PRO A 289 11.88 18.98 -30.79
N SER A 290 10.97 18.47 -31.63
CA SER A 290 9.69 19.08 -31.99
C SER A 290 8.50 18.40 -31.32
N ALA A 291 8.73 17.70 -30.21
CA ALA A 291 7.66 17.05 -29.45
C ALA A 291 6.57 18.06 -29.04
N ILE A 292 5.32 17.63 -29.21
CA ILE A 292 4.15 18.42 -28.83
C ILE A 292 4.08 18.44 -27.30
N THR A 293 4.24 19.62 -26.71
CA THR A 293 4.19 19.80 -25.26
C THR A 293 3.03 20.73 -24.87
N SER A 294 2.20 20.29 -23.94
CA SER A 294 1.15 21.12 -23.31
C SER A 294 1.53 21.54 -21.89
N GLY A 295 2.81 21.39 -21.51
CA GLY A 295 3.31 21.57 -20.15
C GLY A 295 4.77 21.14 -20.03
N ARG A 296 5.11 20.44 -18.94
CA ARG A 296 6.45 19.83 -18.77
C ARG A 296 6.72 18.84 -19.90
N ALA A 297 7.95 18.82 -20.42
CA ALA A 297 8.35 17.82 -21.40
C ALA A 297 8.14 16.40 -20.84
N ALA A 298 7.79 15.47 -21.73
CA ALA A 298 7.63 14.05 -21.41
C ALA A 298 8.75 13.25 -22.07
N VAL A 299 9.31 12.28 -21.34
CA VAL A 299 10.26 11.29 -21.88
C VAL A 299 9.77 9.89 -21.53
N ALA A 300 10.18 8.87 -22.28
CA ALA A 300 9.81 7.48 -21.97
C ALA A 300 11.04 6.62 -21.67
N VAL A 301 10.89 5.71 -20.69
CA VAL A 301 11.90 4.69 -20.40
C VAL A 301 11.22 3.34 -20.35
N TYR A 302 11.62 2.45 -21.25
CA TYR A 302 11.26 1.04 -21.19
C TYR A 302 12.39 0.25 -20.56
N VAL A 303 12.11 -0.41 -19.44
CA VAL A 303 13.06 -1.22 -18.68
C VAL A 303 12.69 -2.68 -18.86
N ASP A 304 13.42 -3.38 -19.74
CA ASP A 304 13.23 -4.80 -20.01
C ASP A 304 14.38 -5.64 -19.43
N LEU A 305 14.14 -6.22 -18.25
CA LEU A 305 15.13 -6.99 -17.52
C LEU A 305 14.78 -8.49 -17.48
N LEU A 306 13.87 -8.96 -18.34
CA LEU A 306 13.60 -10.40 -18.47
C LEU A 306 14.41 -11.01 -19.63
N PRO A 307 14.86 -12.28 -19.54
CA PRO A 307 15.73 -12.87 -20.55
C PRO A 307 15.11 -12.99 -21.95
N GLN A 308 13.79 -13.20 -22.02
CA GLN A 308 13.08 -13.34 -23.29
C GLN A 308 12.63 -11.97 -23.75
N ARG A 309 13.17 -11.48 -24.86
CA ARG A 309 12.81 -10.16 -25.42
C ARG A 309 11.33 -10.08 -25.80
N SER A 310 10.67 -8.96 -25.46
CA SER A 310 9.28 -8.69 -25.83
C SER A 310 9.01 -7.21 -26.02
N ASP A 311 9.12 -6.74 -27.27
CA ASP A 311 9.08 -5.31 -27.58
C ASP A 311 7.72 -4.83 -28.10
N ALA A 312 6.78 -5.73 -28.40
CA ALA A 312 5.56 -5.41 -29.17
C ALA A 312 4.70 -4.31 -28.51
N ALA A 313 4.48 -4.40 -27.19
CA ALA A 313 3.71 -3.39 -26.45
C ALA A 313 4.44 -2.04 -26.37
N PHE A 314 5.77 -2.05 -26.30
CA PHE A 314 6.57 -0.83 -26.32
C PHE A 314 6.60 -0.18 -27.70
N ALA A 315 6.69 -0.98 -28.77
CA ALA A 315 6.59 -0.49 -30.14
C ALA A 315 5.23 0.19 -30.38
N ARG A 316 4.13 -0.46 -29.97
CA ARG A 316 2.79 0.15 -29.99
C ARG A 316 2.75 1.45 -29.17
N TYR A 317 3.31 1.45 -27.97
CA TYR A 317 3.38 2.67 -27.16
C TYR A 317 4.10 3.82 -27.88
N LEU A 318 5.21 3.55 -28.57
CA LEU A 318 5.93 4.56 -29.35
C LEU A 318 5.13 5.02 -30.57
N GLU A 319 4.44 4.13 -31.29
CA GLU A 319 3.52 4.50 -32.39
C GLU A 319 2.48 5.52 -31.92
N ASP A 320 1.90 5.28 -30.74
CA ASP A 320 0.83 6.11 -30.17
C ASP A 320 1.36 7.41 -29.54
N ARG A 321 2.57 7.41 -28.97
CA ARG A 321 3.06 8.49 -28.09
C ARG A 321 4.28 9.25 -28.60
N ALA A 322 5.00 8.77 -29.61
CA ALA A 322 6.22 9.42 -30.12
C ALA A 322 6.07 10.93 -30.45
N PRO A 323 4.94 11.42 -30.99
CA PRO A 323 4.76 12.85 -31.23
C PRO A 323 4.81 13.72 -29.96
N PHE A 324 4.58 13.14 -28.78
CA PHE A 324 4.51 13.84 -27.49
C PHE A 324 5.75 13.64 -26.61
N LEU A 325 6.67 12.76 -27.01
CA LEU A 325 7.87 12.44 -26.23
C LEU A 325 9.07 13.22 -26.75
N ALA A 326 9.72 14.00 -25.88
CA ALA A 326 10.97 14.70 -26.21
C ALA A 326 12.13 13.72 -26.45
N ALA A 327 12.14 12.60 -25.73
CA ALA A 327 13.10 11.52 -25.90
C ALA A 327 12.57 10.20 -25.32
N TRP A 328 13.17 9.08 -25.71
CA TRP A 328 12.91 7.78 -25.11
C TRP A 328 14.15 6.89 -25.10
N ARG A 329 14.20 5.95 -24.15
CA ARG A 329 15.24 4.92 -24.05
C ARG A 329 14.65 3.54 -23.76
N HIS A 330 15.24 2.52 -24.38
CA HIS A 330 15.03 1.11 -24.08
C HIS A 330 16.28 0.58 -23.36
N LEU A 331 16.11 0.21 -22.10
CA LEU A 331 17.14 -0.35 -21.23
C LEU A 331 16.95 -1.86 -21.12
N THR A 332 18.03 -2.61 -21.30
CA THR A 332 18.05 -4.06 -21.08
C THR A 332 19.20 -4.46 -20.17
N SER A 333 19.14 -5.67 -19.61
CA SER A 333 20.29 -6.26 -18.93
C SER A 333 21.52 -6.26 -19.85
N ALA A 334 22.69 -5.92 -19.30
CA ALA A 334 23.94 -6.00 -20.05
C ALA A 334 24.30 -7.46 -20.40
N ASN A 335 23.92 -8.39 -19.52
CA ASN A 335 24.06 -9.82 -19.70
C ASN A 335 22.68 -10.37 -20.09
N ASP A 336 22.53 -10.99 -21.27
CA ASP A 336 21.26 -11.56 -21.77
C ASP A 336 20.83 -12.84 -21.01
N THR A 337 21.10 -12.89 -19.71
CA THR A 337 20.86 -14.00 -18.79
C THR A 337 19.81 -13.63 -17.74
N LEU A 338 19.40 -14.61 -16.94
CA LEU A 338 18.66 -14.33 -15.72
C LEU A 338 19.49 -13.43 -14.80
N ILE A 339 18.81 -12.52 -14.12
CA ILE A 339 19.44 -11.62 -13.16
C ILE A 339 19.77 -12.40 -11.89
N GLU A 340 21.02 -12.25 -11.44
CA GLU A 340 21.44 -12.73 -10.13
C GLU A 340 20.92 -11.79 -9.04
N PRO A 341 20.15 -12.27 -8.04
CA PRO A 341 19.57 -11.42 -7.00
C PRO A 341 20.59 -10.60 -6.20
N SER A 342 21.85 -11.07 -6.12
CA SER A 342 22.95 -10.33 -5.49
C SER A 342 23.37 -9.07 -6.25
N GLU A 343 23.06 -8.98 -7.55
CA GLU A 343 23.36 -7.82 -8.39
C GLU A 343 22.20 -6.81 -8.44
N ALA A 344 21.07 -7.12 -7.80
CA ALA A 344 19.83 -6.35 -7.88
C ALA A 344 19.99 -4.87 -7.54
N GLY A 345 20.71 -4.55 -6.46
CA GLY A 345 20.97 -3.17 -6.05
C GLY A 345 21.78 -2.39 -7.08
N LEU A 346 22.78 -3.01 -7.70
CA LEU A 346 23.60 -2.39 -8.74
C LEU A 346 22.79 -2.14 -10.01
N ILE A 347 21.99 -3.13 -10.44
CA ILE A 347 21.08 -3.00 -11.59
C ILE A 347 20.06 -1.88 -11.36
N ALA A 348 19.42 -1.85 -10.19
CA ALA A 348 18.45 -0.81 -9.85
C ALA A 348 19.10 0.59 -9.83
N ALA A 349 20.32 0.71 -9.29
CA ALA A 349 21.07 1.96 -9.26
C ALA A 349 21.43 2.47 -10.66
N ASP A 350 21.85 1.57 -11.56
CA ASP A 350 22.22 1.89 -12.93
C ASP A 350 20.99 2.29 -13.77
N VAL A 351 19.87 1.56 -13.63
CA VAL A 351 18.57 1.93 -14.23
C VAL A 351 18.13 3.32 -13.75
N ALA A 352 18.16 3.57 -12.43
CA ALA A 352 17.78 4.86 -11.86
C ALA A 352 18.71 6.00 -12.35
N ALA A 353 19.99 5.73 -12.57
CA ALA A 353 20.94 6.69 -13.12
C ALA A 353 20.61 7.04 -14.58
N HIS A 354 20.28 6.05 -15.43
CA HIS A 354 19.83 6.28 -16.80
C HIS A 354 18.50 7.06 -16.88
N ILE A 355 17.53 6.73 -16.01
CA ILE A 355 16.26 7.44 -15.89
C ILE A 355 16.51 8.91 -15.53
N ARG A 356 17.32 9.16 -14.50
CA ARG A 356 17.65 10.51 -14.03
C ARG A 356 18.38 11.31 -15.11
N GLY A 357 19.36 10.71 -15.78
CA GLY A 357 20.07 11.32 -16.89
C GLY A 357 19.10 11.77 -17.99
N LEU A 358 18.23 10.87 -18.46
CA LEU A 358 17.26 11.19 -19.51
C LEU A 358 16.32 12.34 -19.12
N SER A 359 15.80 12.34 -17.88
CA SER A 359 14.96 13.43 -17.39
C SER A 359 15.71 14.77 -17.32
N ASN A 360 16.92 14.76 -16.76
CA ASN A 360 17.76 15.96 -16.61
C ASN A 360 18.15 16.56 -17.97
N ASP A 361 18.57 15.72 -18.92
CA ASP A 361 18.93 16.14 -20.29
C ASP A 361 17.73 16.78 -21.02
N ASN A 362 16.50 16.50 -20.57
CA ASN A 362 15.25 17.03 -21.11
C ASN A 362 14.55 17.98 -20.12
N SER A 363 15.33 18.81 -19.39
CA SER A 363 14.82 19.86 -18.50
C SER A 363 13.94 19.36 -17.35
N ASN A 364 14.36 18.25 -16.71
CA ASN A 364 13.62 17.55 -15.66
C ASN A 364 12.24 17.06 -16.15
N ALA A 365 12.20 16.45 -17.33
CA ALA A 365 10.98 15.92 -17.95
C ALA A 365 10.23 14.93 -17.03
N GLU A 366 8.91 14.85 -17.17
CA GLU A 366 8.10 13.76 -16.59
C GLU A 366 8.44 12.45 -17.32
N ILE A 367 8.65 11.38 -16.56
CA ILE A 367 9.08 10.08 -17.10
C ILE A 367 7.88 9.15 -17.23
N HIS A 368 7.58 8.73 -18.45
CA HIS A 368 6.70 7.61 -18.72
C HIS A 368 7.50 6.32 -18.56
N LEU A 369 7.24 5.59 -17.47
CA LEU A 369 8.01 4.42 -17.08
C LEU A 369 7.24 3.13 -17.38
N LEU A 370 7.81 2.31 -18.24
CA LEU A 370 7.28 1.02 -18.65
C LEU A 370 8.21 -0.05 -18.10
N LEU A 371 7.71 -0.88 -17.19
CA LEU A 371 8.51 -1.90 -16.50
C LEU A 371 8.18 -3.29 -17.05
N ARG A 372 9.24 -4.04 -17.37
CA ARG A 372 9.20 -5.47 -17.63
C ARG A 372 10.37 -6.11 -16.88
N CYS A 373 10.16 -6.31 -15.58
CA CYS A 373 11.19 -6.80 -14.66
C CYS A 373 10.55 -7.56 -13.49
N PRO A 374 11.36 -8.31 -12.71
CA PRO A 374 10.92 -8.85 -11.42
C PRO A 374 10.38 -7.74 -10.50
N PHE A 375 9.35 -8.04 -9.70
CA PHE A 375 8.73 -7.06 -8.80
C PHE A 375 9.72 -6.46 -7.79
N SER A 376 10.71 -7.25 -7.37
CA SER A 376 11.80 -6.84 -6.50
C SER A 376 12.57 -5.67 -7.09
N LEU A 377 12.92 -5.75 -8.37
CA LEU A 377 13.60 -4.65 -9.07
C LEU A 377 12.71 -3.42 -9.23
N ALA A 378 11.40 -3.57 -9.45
CA ALA A 378 10.50 -2.40 -9.49
C ALA A 378 10.51 -1.61 -8.17
N LEU A 379 10.48 -2.30 -7.02
CA LEU A 379 10.63 -1.70 -5.68
C LEU A 379 11.98 -0.98 -5.53
N LEU A 380 13.09 -1.68 -5.86
CA LEU A 380 14.43 -1.15 -5.71
C LEU A 380 14.68 0.06 -6.63
N ILE A 381 14.20 0.03 -7.87
CA ILE A 381 14.27 1.16 -8.79
C ILE A 381 13.49 2.34 -8.20
N GLY A 382 12.23 2.12 -7.77
CA GLY A 382 11.38 3.16 -7.18
C GLY A 382 12.07 3.90 -6.02
N ARG A 383 12.69 3.16 -5.11
CA ARG A 383 13.46 3.68 -3.96
C ARG A 383 14.56 4.66 -4.35
N LEU A 384 15.14 4.52 -5.54
CA LEU A 384 16.27 5.29 -6.03
C LEU A 384 15.89 6.46 -6.93
N THR A 385 14.60 6.78 -7.04
CA THR A 385 14.06 7.79 -7.96
C THR A 385 13.63 9.10 -7.30
N ASN A 386 14.17 9.41 -6.12
CA ASN A 386 13.90 10.68 -5.42
C ASN A 386 14.05 11.90 -6.35
N THR A 387 13.20 12.91 -6.14
CA THR A 387 13.05 14.17 -6.90
C THR A 387 12.47 14.06 -8.31
N LEU A 388 12.26 12.86 -8.85
CA LEU A 388 11.69 12.62 -10.17
C LEU A 388 10.16 12.49 -10.15
N ARG A 389 9.56 12.59 -11.34
CA ARG A 389 8.11 12.49 -11.59
C ARG A 389 7.84 11.43 -12.64
N PHE A 390 6.83 10.59 -12.40
CA PHE A 390 6.56 9.45 -13.25
C PHE A 390 5.08 9.36 -13.63
N VAL A 391 4.82 8.86 -14.83
CA VAL A 391 3.62 8.11 -15.16
C VAL A 391 4.05 6.66 -15.28
N VAL A 392 3.57 5.78 -14.40
CA VAL A 392 3.94 4.36 -14.36
C VAL A 392 2.89 3.53 -15.05
N TYR A 393 3.32 2.60 -15.88
CA TYR A 393 2.45 1.80 -16.74
C TYR A 393 2.41 0.33 -16.29
N GLU A 394 1.26 -0.31 -16.51
CA GLU A 394 1.10 -1.77 -16.44
C GLU A 394 0.95 -2.33 -17.84
N TRP A 395 1.44 -3.55 -18.02
CA TRP A 395 1.27 -4.28 -19.27
C TRP A 395 -0.09 -4.99 -19.30
N ASP A 396 -0.76 -4.92 -20.44
CA ASP A 396 -2.09 -5.47 -20.64
C ASP A 396 -2.22 -6.10 -22.03
N ASP A 397 -2.58 -7.39 -22.07
CA ASP A 397 -2.90 -8.18 -23.25
C ASP A 397 -4.38 -8.59 -23.30
N SER A 398 -5.22 -8.04 -22.42
CA SER A 398 -6.63 -8.37 -22.39
C SER A 398 -7.31 -7.92 -23.69
N GLU A 399 -8.32 -8.68 -24.12
CA GLU A 399 -9.07 -8.34 -25.33
C GLU A 399 -9.65 -6.92 -25.21
N PRO A 400 -9.54 -6.09 -26.26
CA PRO A 400 -10.08 -4.74 -26.23
C PRO A 400 -11.60 -4.79 -26.06
N THR A 401 -12.13 -3.97 -25.16
CA THR A 401 -13.59 -3.77 -25.03
C THR A 401 -14.18 -3.00 -26.22
N GLU A 402 -13.34 -2.22 -26.91
CA GLU A 402 -13.67 -1.45 -28.11
C GLU A 402 -12.51 -1.48 -29.12
N GLY A 403 -12.84 -1.66 -30.41
CA GLY A 403 -11.88 -1.67 -31.52
C GLY A 403 -11.26 -3.03 -31.82
N ASP A 404 -10.46 -3.09 -32.91
CA ASP A 404 -9.92 -4.33 -33.48
C ASP A 404 -8.39 -4.50 -33.28
N ASP A 405 -7.75 -3.70 -32.40
CA ASP A 405 -6.30 -3.82 -32.12
C ASP A 405 -6.03 -4.71 -30.90
N TYR A 406 -5.83 -6.00 -31.17
CA TYR A 406 -5.53 -7.06 -30.21
C TYR A 406 -4.06 -7.10 -29.74
N ARG A 407 -3.21 -6.15 -30.16
CA ARG A 407 -1.81 -6.11 -29.69
C ARG A 407 -1.75 -5.77 -28.21
N ALA A 408 -0.85 -6.40 -27.45
CA ALA A 408 -0.59 -5.99 -26.07
C ALA A 408 -0.19 -4.50 -25.98
N ARG A 409 -0.53 -3.86 -24.87
CA ARG A 409 -0.36 -2.42 -24.65
C ARG A 409 0.17 -2.14 -23.25
N TYR A 410 0.67 -0.92 -23.07
CA TYR A 410 0.96 -0.36 -21.76
C TYR A 410 -0.12 0.64 -21.38
N VAL A 411 -0.76 0.42 -20.24
CA VAL A 411 -1.84 1.26 -19.70
C VAL A 411 -1.29 2.12 -18.56
N PRO A 412 -1.45 3.46 -18.59
CA PRO A 412 -0.99 4.31 -17.50
C PRO A 412 -1.81 4.04 -16.24
N THR A 413 -1.16 3.85 -15.09
CA THR A 413 -1.85 3.46 -13.84
C THR A 413 -1.70 4.48 -12.72
N LEU A 414 -0.49 5.00 -12.50
CA LEU A 414 -0.21 5.93 -11.42
C LEU A 414 0.62 7.10 -11.94
N ARG A 415 0.25 8.32 -11.53
CA ARG A 415 1.17 9.46 -11.56
C ARG A 415 1.87 9.54 -10.21
N VAL A 416 3.19 9.36 -10.22
CA VAL A 416 4.02 9.33 -9.00
C VAL A 416 4.89 10.57 -8.94
N ARG A 417 4.76 11.32 -7.85
CA ARG A 417 5.62 12.45 -7.51
C ARG A 417 6.42 12.11 -6.27
N THR A 418 7.67 11.74 -6.48
CA THR A 418 8.55 11.37 -5.36
C THR A 418 8.78 12.56 -4.43
N SER A 419 8.93 12.29 -3.14
CA SER A 419 9.15 13.30 -2.08
C SER A 419 8.01 14.31 -1.88
N ALA A 420 6.79 14.05 -2.38
CA ALA A 420 5.62 14.86 -2.08
C ALA A 420 5.14 14.65 -0.63
N SER A 421 4.73 15.73 0.04
CA SER A 421 4.33 15.72 1.45
C SER A 421 3.04 14.97 1.74
N ALA A 422 2.15 14.84 0.74
CA ALA A 422 0.87 14.15 0.85
C ALA A 422 0.95 12.64 0.54
N GLY A 423 2.15 12.12 0.27
CA GLY A 423 2.35 10.77 -0.28
C GLY A 423 2.85 10.81 -1.72
N VAL A 424 3.46 9.72 -2.19
CA VAL A 424 4.15 9.69 -3.50
C VAL A 424 3.22 9.53 -4.69
N ILE A 425 1.98 9.09 -4.49
CA ILE A 425 0.99 8.95 -5.56
C ILE A 425 0.20 10.26 -5.66
N GLU A 426 0.31 10.95 -6.79
CA GLU A 426 -0.41 12.20 -7.07
C GLU A 426 -1.79 11.90 -7.68
N GLU A 427 -1.85 10.93 -8.60
CA GLU A 427 -3.05 10.61 -9.37
C GLU A 427 -3.15 9.11 -9.68
N VAL A 428 -4.37 8.60 -9.71
CA VAL A 428 -4.71 7.26 -10.21
C VAL A 428 -5.31 7.44 -11.60
N LEU A 429 -4.76 6.73 -12.60
CA LEU A 429 -4.99 6.99 -14.02
C LEU A 429 -5.85 5.93 -14.74
N ILE A 430 -6.25 4.85 -14.04
CA ILE A 430 -7.14 3.80 -14.54
C ILE A 430 -8.56 3.89 -13.97
#